data_AF-A0A7X2MHR3-F1
#
_entry.id   AF-A0A7X2MHR3-F1
#
_cell.length_a   1.000
_cell.length_b   1.000
_cell.length_c   1.000
_cell.angle_alpha   90.00
_cell.angle_beta   90.00
_cell.angle_gamma   90.00
#
_symmetry.space_group_name_H-M   'P 1'
#
loop_
_entity.id
_entity.type
_entity.pdbx_description
1 polymer ?
#
loop_
_entity_poly.entity_id
_entity_poly.type
_entity_poly.pdbx_seq_one_letter_code
_entity_poly.pdbx_strand_id
1 'polypeptide(L)'
;KLYSKGIDKVEFYIQTNPGEEMGPLAKIASGGELSRIMLALKTIFSQKMGVTSIIFDEVDTGVSGRVAQAIAEKISQISNNSQVLCITHLPQVAAIADNHYYISKSVNDGRT
;
A
#
# COMPACT_ATOMS: atom_id res chain seq x y z
N LYS A 1 -9.10 29.70 -23.49
CA LYS A 1 -10.10 28.82 -22.84
C LYS A 1 -9.50 28.33 -21.53
N LEU A 2 -10.07 28.70 -20.38
CA LEU A 2 -9.65 28.19 -19.07
C LEU A 2 -10.57 27.01 -18.71
N TYR A 3 -9.98 25.88 -18.31
CA TYR A 3 -10.73 24.71 -17.85
C TYR A 3 -11.00 24.82 -16.35
N SER A 4 -12.07 24.16 -15.87
CA SER A 4 -12.45 24.15 -14.44
C SER A 4 -11.40 23.53 -13.51
N LYS A 5 -10.39 22.85 -14.06
CA LYS A 5 -9.26 22.25 -13.32
C LYS A 5 -7.92 22.99 -13.53
N GLY A 6 -7.94 24.18 -14.14
CA GLY A 6 -6.73 24.87 -14.57
C GLY A 6 -6.19 24.34 -15.91
N ILE A 7 -5.13 24.98 -16.40
CA ILE A 7 -4.44 24.62 -17.65
C ILE A 7 -3.13 23.88 -17.40
N ASP A 8 -2.63 23.93 -16.17
CA ASP A 8 -1.35 23.34 -15.78
C ASP A 8 -1.49 21.87 -15.42
N LYS A 9 -0.41 21.12 -15.63
CA LYS A 9 -0.27 19.74 -15.19
C LYS A 9 0.51 19.73 -13.88
N VAL A 10 -0.08 19.18 -12.82
CA VAL A 10 0.56 19.02 -11.51
C VAL A 10 1.12 17.61 -11.38
N GLU A 11 2.35 17.50 -10.87
CA GLU A 11 3.03 16.23 -10.65
C GLU A 11 3.78 16.25 -9.31
N PHE A 12 3.82 15.10 -8.61
CA PHE A 12 4.58 14.96 -7.37
C PHE A 12 6.01 14.55 -7.68
N TYR A 13 6.98 15.31 -7.16
CA TYR A 13 8.40 15.02 -7.27
C TYR A 13 8.92 14.49 -5.93
N ILE A 14 9.75 13.45 -5.99
CA ILE A 14 10.36 12.82 -4.82
C ILE A 14 11.83 12.50 -5.10
N GLN A 15 12.61 12.44 -4.03
CA GLN A 15 13.94 11.86 -3.99
C GLN A 15 13.89 10.69 -3.01
N THR A 16 14.06 9.47 -3.51
CA THR A 16 13.98 8.23 -2.72
C THR A 16 15.27 7.94 -1.96
N ASN A 17 16.42 8.25 -2.58
CA ASN A 17 17.73 8.00 -1.98
C ASN A 17 18.59 9.27 -1.93
N PRO A 18 19.45 9.43 -0.90
CA PRO A 18 20.44 10.50 -0.87
C PRO A 18 21.35 10.45 -2.10
N GLY A 19 21.49 11.57 -2.81
CA GLY A 19 22.35 11.69 -3.98
C GLY A 19 21.67 11.42 -5.33
N GLU A 20 20.42 10.94 -5.36
CA GLU A 20 19.63 10.86 -6.59
C GLU A 20 19.00 12.21 -6.94
N GLU A 21 18.75 12.49 -8.22
CA GLU A 21 17.99 13.68 -8.61
C GLU A 21 16.51 13.51 -8.23
N MET A 22 15.85 14.63 -7.89
CA MET A 22 14.39 14.63 -7.77
C MET A 22 13.74 14.35 -9.12
N GLY A 23 12.68 13.55 -9.10
CA GLY A 23 11.85 13.38 -10.28
C GLY A 23 10.47 12.82 -9.97
N PRO A 24 9.67 12.55 -11.01
CA PRO A 24 8.29 12.17 -10.84
C PRO A 24 8.13 10.89 -10.02
N LEU A 25 7.25 10.92 -9.01
CA LEU A 25 6.92 9.78 -8.15
C LEU A 25 6.62 8.51 -8.97
N ALA A 26 5.83 8.65 -10.03
CA ALA A 26 5.43 7.54 -10.89
C ALA A 26 6.57 6.92 -11.71
N LYS A 27 7.71 7.61 -11.85
CA LYS A 27 8.88 7.15 -12.62
C LYS A 27 10.02 6.66 -11.75
N ILE A 28 10.18 7.21 -10.54
CA ILE A 28 11.34 6.93 -9.69
C ILE A 28 11.06 5.84 -8.66
N ALA A 29 9.85 5.76 -8.10
CA ALA A 29 9.56 4.79 -7.07
C ALA A 29 9.42 3.37 -7.65
N SER A 30 10.09 2.40 -7.03
CA SER A 30 9.78 0.98 -7.24
C SER A 30 8.34 0.66 -6.81
N GLY A 31 7.80 -0.47 -7.27
CA GLY A 31 6.43 -0.89 -6.90
C GLY A 31 6.20 -0.95 -5.39
N GLY A 32 7.18 -1.45 -4.63
CA GLY A 32 7.12 -1.51 -3.16
C GLY A 32 7.21 -0.13 -2.50
N GLU A 33 8.06 0.77 -3.00
CA GLU A 33 8.15 2.15 -2.48
C GLU A 33 6.88 2.94 -2.74
N LEU A 34 6.34 2.85 -3.95
CA LEU A 34 5.07 3.49 -4.31
C LEU A 34 3.94 2.97 -3.41
N SER A 35 3.87 1.67 -3.19
CA SER A 35 2.86 1.04 -2.33
C SER A 35 2.98 1.52 -0.89
N ARG A 36 4.19 1.67 -0.34
CA ARG A 36 4.41 2.23 1.00
C ARG A 36 4.06 3.72 1.10
N ILE A 37 4.37 4.51 0.07
CA ILE A 37 3.95 5.91 0.01
C ILE A 37 2.42 6.01 -0.03
N MET A 38 1.76 5.17 -0.84
CA MET A 38 0.30 5.10 -0.89
C MET A 38 -0.30 4.66 0.46
N LEU A 39 0.31 3.69 1.15
CA LEU A 39 -0.11 3.28 2.49
C LEU A 39 -0.05 4.47 3.46
N ALA A 40 1.05 5.24 3.46
CA ALA A 40 1.18 6.43 4.31
C ALA A 40 0.09 7.47 3.99
N LEU A 41 -0.13 7.77 2.71
CA LEU A 41 -1.17 8.72 2.28
C LEU A 41 -2.57 8.23 2.65
N LYS A 42 -2.89 6.95 2.43
CA LYS A 42 -4.18 6.36 2.81
C LYS A 42 -4.37 6.34 4.32
N THR A 43 -3.31 6.13 5.10
CA THR A 43 -3.37 6.25 6.56
C THR A 43 -3.81 7.67 6.97
N ILE A 44 -3.26 8.70 6.32
CA ILE A 44 -3.57 10.10 6.62
C ILE A 44 -4.99 10.49 6.16
N PHE A 45 -5.41 10.05 4.97
CA PHE A 45 -6.66 10.52 4.36
C PHE A 45 -7.88 9.60 4.57
N SER A 46 -7.69 8.34 4.96
CA SER A 46 -8.79 7.36 5.13
C SER A 46 -9.90 7.87 6.03
N GLN A 47 -9.56 8.58 7.11
CA GLN A 47 -10.53 9.17 8.05
C GLN A 47 -11.46 10.22 7.42
N LYS A 48 -11.04 10.90 6.34
CA LYS A 48 -11.80 11.99 5.71
C LYS A 48 -12.54 11.57 4.44
N MET A 49 -12.12 10.50 3.79
CA MET A 49 -12.61 10.15 2.44
C MET A 49 -13.83 9.23 2.43
N GLY A 50 -14.27 8.71 3.59
CA GLY A 50 -15.43 7.81 3.67
C GLY A 50 -15.26 6.52 2.87
N VAL A 51 -14.01 6.09 2.66
CA VAL A 51 -13.70 4.89 1.87
C VAL A 51 -14.12 3.66 2.68
N THR A 52 -14.94 2.79 2.07
CA THR A 52 -15.45 1.59 2.74
C THR A 52 -14.45 0.44 2.75
N SER A 53 -13.64 0.29 1.68
CA SER A 53 -12.68 -0.81 1.55
C SER A 53 -11.40 -0.41 0.80
N ILE A 54 -10.25 -0.97 1.19
CA ILE A 54 -8.92 -0.74 0.60
C ILE A 54 -8.22 -2.09 0.40
N ILE A 55 -7.55 -2.26 -0.74
CA ILE A 55 -6.78 -3.46 -1.07
C ILE A 55 -5.31 -3.09 -1.14
N PHE A 56 -4.46 -3.84 -0.43
CA PHE A 56 -3.01 -3.77 -0.53
C PHE A 56 -2.48 -5.10 -1.07
N ASP A 57 -1.74 -5.01 -2.17
CA ASP A 57 -1.00 -6.12 -2.75
C ASP A 57 0.50 -5.76 -2.73
N GLU A 58 1.36 -6.69 -2.34
CA GLU A 58 2.82 -6.53 -2.31
C GLU A 58 3.38 -5.31 -1.53
N VAL A 59 2.62 -4.74 -0.59
CA VAL A 59 3.10 -3.61 0.24
C VAL A 59 4.27 -4.01 1.15
N ASP A 60 4.41 -5.30 1.39
CA ASP A 60 5.40 -5.98 2.23
C ASP A 60 6.60 -6.53 1.43
N THR A 61 6.70 -6.26 0.13
CA THR A 61 7.83 -6.72 -0.69
C THR A 61 9.14 -6.01 -0.33
N GLY A 62 10.19 -6.81 -0.12
CA GLY A 62 11.55 -6.31 0.11
C GLY A 62 11.79 -5.68 1.48
N VAL A 63 10.91 -5.92 2.46
CA VAL A 63 11.04 -5.38 3.82
C VAL A 63 10.95 -6.49 4.88
N SER A 64 11.49 -6.22 6.06
CA SER A 64 11.46 -7.17 7.18
C SER A 64 11.59 -6.45 8.54
N GLY A 65 11.49 -7.21 9.62
CA GLY A 65 11.73 -6.74 10.98
C GLY A 65 10.86 -5.53 11.36
N ARG A 66 11.50 -4.46 11.84
CA ARG A 66 10.80 -3.24 12.29
C ARG A 66 10.01 -2.54 11.18
N VAL A 67 10.45 -2.64 9.94
CA VAL A 67 9.74 -2.01 8.80
C VAL A 67 8.45 -2.77 8.52
N ALA A 68 8.50 -4.10 8.53
CA ALA A 68 7.32 -4.95 8.38
C ALA A 68 6.30 -4.71 9.51
N GLN A 69 6.78 -4.57 10.75
CA GLN A 69 5.94 -4.25 11.90
C GLN A 69 5.26 -2.88 11.74
N ALA A 70 5.99 -1.86 11.30
CA ALA A 70 5.43 -0.53 11.06
C ALA A 70 4.34 -0.55 9.97
N ILE A 71 4.52 -1.35 8.90
CA ILE A 71 3.50 -1.54 7.87
C ILE A 71 2.24 -2.19 8.46
N ALA A 72 2.41 -3.26 9.24
CA ALA A 72 1.33 -3.96 9.91
C ALA A 72 0.51 -3.02 10.80
N GLU A 73 1.18 -2.18 11.60
CA GLU A 73 0.54 -1.16 12.45
C GLU A 73 -0.24 -0.11 11.65
N LYS A 74 0.27 0.32 10.48
CA LYS A 74 -0.43 1.28 9.62
C LYS A 74 -1.66 0.66 8.96
N ILE A 75 -1.56 -0.60 8.54
CA ILE A 75 -2.70 -1.36 8.01
C ILE A 75 -3.79 -1.49 9.08
N SER A 76 -3.43 -1.89 10.29
CA SER A 76 -4.35 -1.97 11.44
C SER A 76 -4.95 -0.60 11.80
N GLN A 77 -4.16 0.48 11.72
CA GLN A 77 -4.68 1.83 11.94
C GLN A 77 -5.79 2.19 10.94
N ILE A 78 -5.62 1.85 9.66
CA ILE A 78 -6.62 2.05 8.62
C ILE A 78 -7.85 1.16 8.86
N SER A 79 -7.64 -0.09 9.30
CA SER A 79 -8.73 -1.08 9.45
C SER A 79 -9.81 -0.64 10.44
N ASN A 80 -9.46 0.23 11.40
CA ASN A 80 -10.41 0.81 12.36
C ASN A 80 -11.57 1.58 11.70
N ASN A 81 -11.39 2.10 10.48
CA ASN A 81 -12.38 2.95 9.80
C ASN A 81 -12.76 2.46 8.40
N SER A 82 -12.04 1.47 7.86
CA SER A 82 -12.24 0.94 6.50
C SER A 82 -11.90 -0.54 6.50
N GLN A 83 -12.58 -1.35 5.68
CA GLN A 83 -12.16 -2.73 5.49
C GLN A 83 -10.84 -2.79 4.72
N VAL A 84 -9.82 -3.46 5.27
CA VAL A 84 -8.55 -3.67 4.56
C VAL A 84 -8.40 -5.13 4.15
N LEU A 85 -8.13 -5.36 2.86
CA LEU A 85 -7.75 -6.66 2.32
C LEU A 85 -6.27 -6.59 1.95
N CYS A 86 -5.46 -7.51 2.49
CA CYS A 86 -4.03 -7.54 2.23
C CYS A 86 -3.58 -8.95 1.86
N ILE A 87 -2.77 -9.07 0.81
CA ILE A 87 -2.00 -10.26 0.49
C ILE A 87 -0.60 -10.06 1.06
N THR A 88 -0.16 -10.98 1.92
CA THR A 88 1.12 -10.86 2.63
C THR A 88 1.77 -12.22 2.80
N HIS A 89 3.10 -12.24 2.80
CA HIS A 89 3.90 -13.39 3.22
C HIS A 89 4.61 -13.12 4.56
N LEU A 90 4.50 -11.88 5.10
CA LEU A 90 5.12 -11.49 6.35
C LEU A 90 4.24 -11.85 7.55
N PRO A 91 4.78 -12.59 8.55
CA PRO A 91 4.03 -12.97 9.74
C PRO A 91 3.60 -11.77 10.58
N GLN A 92 4.33 -10.65 10.54
CA GLN A 92 3.99 -9.42 11.28
C GLN A 92 2.65 -8.84 10.82
N VAL A 93 2.40 -8.84 9.50
CA VAL A 93 1.15 -8.34 8.92
C VAL A 93 0.02 -9.34 9.15
N ALA A 94 0.29 -10.64 8.99
CA ALA A 94 -0.70 -11.69 9.19
C ALA A 94 -1.16 -11.78 10.66
N ALA A 95 -0.25 -11.58 11.63
CA ALA A 95 -0.54 -11.71 13.05
C ALA A 95 -1.40 -10.58 13.64
N ILE A 96 -1.42 -9.40 13.00
CA ILE A 96 -2.24 -8.27 13.46
C ILE A 96 -3.62 -8.22 12.78
N ALA A 97 -3.88 -9.09 11.80
CA ALA A 97 -5.13 -9.08 11.06
C ALA A 97 -6.30 -9.52 11.95
N ASP A 98 -7.42 -8.80 11.88
CA ASP A 98 -8.66 -9.19 12.55
C ASP A 98 -9.17 -10.55 12.06
N ASN A 99 -8.92 -10.85 10.78
CA ASN A 99 -9.25 -12.12 10.14
C ASN A 99 -8.06 -12.56 9.27
N HIS A 100 -7.60 -13.80 9.43
CA HIS A 100 -6.48 -14.35 8.68
C HIS A 100 -6.93 -15.54 7.83
N TYR A 101 -6.84 -15.38 6.51
CA TYR A 101 -7.19 -16.40 5.53
C TYR A 101 -5.93 -17.03 4.94
N TYR A 102 -5.88 -18.36 4.92
CA TYR A 102 -4.80 -19.12 4.29
C TYR A 102 -5.23 -19.61 2.91
N ILE A 103 -4.45 -19.29 1.88
CA ILE A 103 -4.69 -19.74 0.52
C ILE A 103 -3.85 -20.99 0.25
N SER A 104 -4.51 -22.07 -0.17
CA SER A 104 -3.85 -23.31 -0.61
C SER A 104 -4.46 -23.79 -1.92
N LYS A 105 -3.69 -24.57 -2.69
CA LYS A 105 -4.15 -25.23 -3.91
C LYS A 105 -4.39 -26.70 -3.62
N SER A 106 -5.51 -27.23 -4.12
CA SER A 106 -5.84 -28.66 -4.10
C SER A 106 -6.04 -29.16 -5.52
N VAL A 107 -5.62 -30.38 -5.81
CA VAL A 107 -5.90 -31.01 -7.12
C VAL A 107 -7.33 -31.53 -7.12
N ASN A 108 -8.14 -31.12 -8.09
CA ASN A 108 -9.44 -31.71 -8.40
C ASN A 108 -9.48 -32.06 -9.90
N ASP A 109 -9.87 -33.29 -10.22
CA ASP A 109 -9.93 -33.82 -11.60
C ASP A 109 -8.64 -33.58 -12.43
N GLY A 110 -7.47 -33.77 -11.80
CA GLY A 110 -6.16 -33.65 -12.45
C GLY A 110 -5.70 -32.20 -12.70
N ARG A 111 -6.41 -31.20 -12.16
CA ARG A 111 -6.03 -29.78 -12.23
C ARG A 111 -5.98 -29.16 -10.83
N THR A 112 -5.06 -28.22 -10.62
CA THR A 112 -5.01 -27.35 -9.43
C THR A 112 -5.71 -26.03 -9.65
#